data_AF-B8HM84-F1
#
_entry.id   AF-B8HM84-F1
#
_cell.length_a   1.000
_cell.length_b   1.000
_cell.length_c   1.000
_cell.angle_alpha   90.00
_cell.angle_beta   90.00
_cell.angle_gamma   90.00
#
_symmetry.space_group_name_H-M   'P 1'
#
loop_
_entity.id
_entity.type
_entity.pdbx_description
1 polymer ?
#
loop_
_entity_poly.entity_id
_entity_poly.type
_entity_poly.pdbx_seq_one_letter_code
_entity_poly.pdbx_strand_id
1 'polypeptide(L)' 'MNYLRLNEQWLADLKKLYYAGFISLETVVYSLPIKTVFEEFPGLSSDRVSTCLQNLHKAGLLSMEKHPTNLWLREPRNYV' A
#
# COMPACT_ATOMS: atom_id res chain seq x y z
N MET A 1 -3.79 24.15 9.20
CA MET A 1 -2.52 23.59 8.67
C MET A 1 -2.79 22.96 7.32
N ASN A 2 -2.14 23.47 6.27
CA ASN A 2 -2.42 23.19 4.86
C ASN A 2 -1.56 22.00 4.38
N TYR A 3 -2.00 20.77 4.65
CA TYR A 3 -1.33 19.54 4.17
C TYR A 3 -1.72 19.16 2.72
N LEU A 4 -2.63 19.89 2.09
CA LEU A 4 -3.29 19.51 0.84
C LEU A 4 -2.55 19.92 -0.45
N ARG A 5 -1.57 20.83 -0.40
CA ARG A 5 -0.86 21.30 -1.61
C ARG A 5 0.48 20.61 -1.89
N LEU A 6 0.93 19.71 -1.01
CA LEU A 6 2.27 19.13 -1.09
C LEU A 6 2.41 17.91 -2.02
N ASN A 7 1.36 17.45 -2.70
CA ASN A 7 1.45 16.12 -3.34
C ASN A 7 1.07 15.99 -4.82
N GLU A 8 0.52 16.99 -5.50
CA GLU A 8 0.18 16.80 -6.93
C GLU A 8 1.43 16.80 -7.82
N GLN A 9 2.35 17.76 -7.62
CA GLN A 9 3.58 17.85 -8.40
C GLN A 9 4.51 16.66 -8.12
N TRP A 10 4.69 16.31 -6.84
CA TRP A 10 5.50 15.16 -6.44
C TRP A 10 4.93 13.85 -6.99
N LEU A 11 3.61 13.66 -6.94
CA LEU A 11 2.95 12.49 -7.52
C LEU A 11 3.09 12.46 -9.05
N ALA A 12 2.97 13.61 -9.72
CA ALA A 12 3.17 13.71 -11.16
C ALA A 12 4.60 13.33 -11.56
N ASP A 13 5.60 13.77 -10.81
CA ASP A 13 6.99 13.43 -11.07
C ASP A 13 7.29 11.97 -10.73
N LEU A 14 6.69 11.43 -9.68
CA LEU A 14 6.77 10.00 -9.33
C LEU A 14 6.14 9.11 -10.41
N LYS A 15 5.00 9.51 -10.98
CA LYS A 15 4.41 8.85 -12.15
C LYS A 15 5.33 8.88 -13.35
N LYS A 16 5.89 10.04 -13.70
CA LYS A 16 6.83 10.17 -14.83
C LYS A 16 8.03 9.25 -14.65
N LEU A 17 8.63 9.24 -13.47
CA LEU A 17 9.79 8.38 -13.16
C LEU A 17 9.43 6.90 -13.27
N TYR A 18 8.24 6.49 -12.80
CA TYR A 18 7.77 5.11 -12.91
C TYR A 18 7.56 4.69 -14.37
N TYR A 19 6.79 5.47 -15.14
CA TYR A 19 6.49 5.14 -16.53
C TYR A 19 7.71 5.27 -17.47
N ALA A 20 8.68 6.11 -17.13
CA ALA A 20 9.96 6.18 -17.82
C ALA A 20 10.96 5.08 -17.37
N GLY A 21 10.60 4.26 -16.36
CA GLY A 21 11.41 3.12 -15.91
C GLY A 21 12.57 3.47 -14.99
N PHE A 22 12.62 4.69 -14.44
CA PHE A 22 13.68 5.13 -13.52
C PHE A 22 13.49 4.59 -12.09
N ILE A 23 12.24 4.32 -11.69
CA ILE A 23 11.92 3.77 -10.36
C ILE A 23 11.07 2.51 -10.51
N SER A 24 11.19 1.60 -9.53
CA SER A 24 10.45 0.35 -9.55
C SER A 24 9.07 0.48 -8.90
N LEU A 25 8.24 -0.54 -9.08
CA LEU A 25 6.92 -0.61 -8.44
C LEU A 25 7.05 -0.61 -6.91
N GLU A 26 8.08 -1.26 -6.36
CA GLU A 26 8.40 -1.27 -4.93
C GLU A 26 8.57 0.15 -4.39
N THR A 27 9.29 1.02 -5.13
CA THR A 27 9.48 2.41 -4.75
C THR A 27 8.15 3.17 -4.70
N VAL A 28 7.28 2.94 -5.68
CA VAL A 28 5.94 3.58 -5.74
C VAL A 28 5.08 3.11 -4.57
N VAL A 29 5.00 1.80 -4.35
CA VAL A 29 4.18 1.17 -3.30
C VAL A 29 4.68 1.54 -1.90
N TYR A 30 6.00 1.71 -1.73
CA TYR A 30 6.58 2.14 -0.45
C TYR A 30 6.36 3.64 -0.16
N SER A 31 6.30 4.47 -1.21
CA SER A 31 6.20 5.92 -1.06
C SER A 31 4.76 6.43 -0.93
N LEU A 32 3.77 5.65 -1.33
CA LEU A 32 2.37 6.07 -1.42
C LEU A 32 1.44 5.21 -0.56
N PRO A 33 0.37 5.81 0.00
CA PRO A 33 -0.75 5.02 0.54
C PRO A 33 -1.33 4.11 -0.54
N ILE A 34 -1.66 2.86 -0.17
CA ILE A 34 -2.19 1.84 -1.11
C ILE A 34 -3.40 2.36 -1.90
N LYS A 35 -4.29 3.11 -1.24
CA LYS A 35 -5.47 3.71 -1.90
C LYS A 35 -5.05 4.62 -3.06
N THR A 36 -4.07 5.48 -2.83
CA THR A 36 -3.54 6.42 -3.84
C THR A 36 -2.84 5.69 -4.98
N VAL A 37 -2.15 4.57 -4.71
CA VAL A 37 -1.52 3.76 -5.77
C VAL A 37 -2.55 3.31 -6.81
N PHE A 38 -3.72 2.81 -6.37
CA PHE A 38 -4.75 2.34 -7.27
C PHE A 38 -5.52 3.47 -7.98
N GLU A 39 -5.72 4.61 -7.32
CA GLU A 39 -6.38 5.78 -7.93
C GLU A 39 -5.49 6.43 -9.00
N GLU A 40 -4.18 6.50 -8.75
CA GLU A 40 -3.27 7.34 -9.53
C GLU A 40 -2.49 6.57 -10.61
N PHE A 41 -2.39 5.24 -10.50
CA PHE A 41 -1.72 4.37 -11.47
C PHE A 41 -2.72 3.35 -12.07
N PRO A 42 -3.68 3.81 -12.88
CA PRO A 42 -4.63 2.92 -13.55
C PRO A 42 -3.86 1.97 -14.49
N GLY A 43 -3.92 0.67 -14.21
CA GLY A 43 -3.19 -0.36 -14.96
C GLY A 43 -2.24 -1.19 -14.10
N LEU A 44 -1.99 -0.81 -12.85
CA LEU A 44 -1.37 -1.71 -11.88
C LEU A 44 -2.36 -2.80 -11.47
N SER A 45 -2.00 -4.05 -11.69
CA SER A 45 -2.81 -5.17 -11.23
C SER A 45 -2.69 -5.34 -9.71
N SER A 46 -3.81 -5.62 -9.06
CA SER A 46 -3.87 -5.91 -7.63
C SER A 46 -2.88 -7.00 -7.23
N ASP A 47 -2.73 -8.04 -8.06
CA ASP A 47 -1.81 -9.16 -7.81
C ASP A 47 -0.34 -8.73 -7.79
N ARG A 48 0.05 -7.81 -8.68
CA ARG A 48 1.42 -7.28 -8.72
C ARG A 48 1.70 -6.41 -7.51
N VAL A 49 0.76 -5.55 -7.11
CA VAL A 49 0.88 -4.72 -5.91
C VAL A 49 0.93 -5.60 -4.66
N SER A 50 0.08 -6.62 -4.58
CA SER A 50 0.05 -7.60 -3.48
C SER A 50 1.39 -8.35 -3.35
N THR A 51 1.93 -8.84 -4.46
CA THR A 51 3.25 -9.49 -4.50
C THR A 51 4.35 -8.53 -4.05
N CYS A 52 4.30 -7.28 -4.50
CA CYS A 52 5.25 -6.24 -4.13
C CYS A 52 5.22 -5.95 -2.62
N LEU A 53 4.03 -5.82 -2.03
CA LEU A 53 3.83 -5.67 -0.58
C LEU A 53 4.37 -6.88 0.20
N GLN A 54 4.14 -8.09 -0.29
CA GLN A 54 4.68 -9.31 0.34
C GLN A 54 6.22 -9.35 0.28
N ASN A 55 6.82 -8.92 -0.83
CA ASN A 55 8.27 -8.86 -0.98
C ASN A 55 8.89 -7.82 -0.04
N LEU A 56 8.30 -6.63 0.04
CA LEU A 56 8.70 -5.58 0.97
C LEU A 56 8.56 -6.03 2.43
N HIS A 57 7.50 -6.76 2.76
CA HIS A 57 7.33 -7.36 4.08
C HIS A 57 8.40 -8.42 4.39
N LYS A 58 8.67 -9.34 3.45
CA LYS A 58 9.73 -10.36 3.60
C LYS A 58 11.12 -9.74 3.76
N ALA A 59 11.35 -8.59 3.12
CA ALA A 59 12.59 -7.82 3.26
C ALA A 59 12.68 -7.02 4.57
N GLY A 60 11.64 -7.02 5.40
CA GLY A 60 11.57 -6.26 6.65
C GLY A 60 11.38 -4.75 6.46
N LEU A 61 11.08 -4.31 5.23
CA LEU A 61 10.86 -2.90 4.90
C LEU A 61 9.41 -2.46 5.17
N LEU A 62 8.48 -3.41 5.20
CA LEU A 62 7.10 -3.17 5.64
C LEU A 62 6.78 -4.06 6.84
N SER A 63 6.28 -3.46 7.91
CA SER A 63 5.62 -4.22 8.98
C SER A 63 4.18 -4.44 8.59
N MET A 64 3.78 -5.70 8.38
CA MET A 64 2.36 -6.03 8.28
C MET A 64 1.87 -6.25 9.70
N GLU A 65 0.98 -5.38 10.17
CA GLU A 65 0.18 -5.69 11.34
C GLU A 65 -0.67 -6.92 10.99
N LYS A 66 -0.27 -8.09 11.51
CA LYS A 66 -1.14 -9.26 11.51
C LYS A 66 -2.28 -8.95 12.46
N HIS A 67 -3.39 -8.44 11.94
CA HIS A 67 -4.62 -8.40 12.71
C HIS A 67 -5.04 -9.86 12.98
N PRO A 68 -5.06 -10.30 14.25
CA PRO A 68 -5.50 -11.64 14.56
C PRO A 68 -6.99 -11.74 14.22
N THR A 69 -7.32 -12.64 13.29
CA THR A 69 -8.70 -12.95 12.90
C THR A 69 -9.58 -13.34 14.10
N ASN A 70 -8.95 -13.76 15.21
CA ASN A 70 -9.60 -14.25 16.42
C ASN A 70 -10.30 -13.18 17.28
N LEU A 71 -10.17 -11.88 17.00
CA LEU A 71 -10.92 -10.84 17.73
C LEU A 71 -12.42 -10.78 17.35
N TRP A 72 -12.83 -11.49 16.30
CA TRP A 72 -14.21 -11.49 15.78
C TRP A 72 -15.02 -12.71 16.24
N LEU A 73 -14.39 -13.73 16.80
CA LEU A 73 -15.09 -14.85 17.43
C LEU A 73 -15.48 -14.46 18.86
N ARG A 74 -16.56 -13.68 18.97
CA ARG A 74 -17.35 -13.67 20.22
C ARG A 74 -17.87 -15.10 20.40
N GLU A 75 -17.24 -15.86 21.29
CA GLU A 75 -17.85 -17.06 21.82
C GLU A 75 -19.28 -16.71 22.29
N PRO A 76 -20.33 -17.44 21.87
CA PRO A 76 -21.63 -17.26 22.48
C PRO A 76 -21.49 -17.62 23.95
N ARG A 77 -21.76 -16.66 24.84
CA ARG A 77 -21.83 -16.90 26.28
C ARG A 77 -22.80 -18.05 26.54
N ASN A 78 -22.28 -19.22 26.86
CA ASN A 78 -23.04 -20.26 27.53
C ASN A 78 -23.32 -19.73 28.94
N TYR A 79 -24.54 -19.24 29.15
CA TYR A 79 -25.09 -19.11 30.50
C TYR A 79 -25.41 -20.52 30.99
N VAL A 80 -24.67 -21.00 31.99
CA VAL A 80 -25.06 -22.11 32.87
C VAL A 80 -25.08 -21.57 34.29
#